data_AF-G8QWP8-F1
#
_entry.id   AF-G8QWP8-F1
#
_cell.length_a   1.000
_cell.length_b   1.000
_cell.length_c   1.000
_cell.angle_alpha   90.00
_cell.angle_beta   90.00
_cell.angle_gamma   90.00
#
_symmetry.space_group_name_H-M   'P 1'
#
loop_
_entity.id
_entity.type
_entity.pdbx_description
1 polymer ?
#
loop_
_entity_poly.entity_id
_entity_poly.type
_entity_poly.pdbx_seq_one_letter_code
_entity_poly.pdbx_strand_id
1 'polypeptide(L)'
;MKRVRIVFIASMTVLLLSSCATLGKKAKPYYYFQGMAKPNSIVVTIDAKAEKALVASAFTGMDEFSRRANRVSLSLTPSGDEFPIQGNDLQAYGVVQGDYPRFLINTGMMYSSSLSMQENTDGLSWFTQKNGNLSLSAAKNDVLLFTNGSYADAYESIGQKIAFIDDETAFRMASVAIAVYADEPETFFDLGLGLNDAAVKQMKKILLLINQNGDMHTLDAYITMDNPKLAQTLSQMVRTGYLARLKKEKVPYKIADLMKMFLIEGDLLTIKGMSLTEEQMGMLEQNITGLVM
;
A
#
# COMPACT_ATOMS: atom_id res chain seq x y z
N MET A 1 45.76 8.77 -52.55
CA MET A 1 44.74 9.67 -51.96
C MET A 1 43.32 9.08 -51.85
N LYS A 2 43.04 7.81 -52.19
CA LYS A 2 41.68 7.22 -52.03
C LYS A 2 41.39 6.60 -50.65
N ARG A 3 42.42 6.09 -49.94
CA ARG A 3 42.24 5.41 -48.65
C ARG A 3 41.95 6.35 -47.47
N VAL A 4 42.44 7.59 -47.51
CA VAL A 4 42.23 8.59 -46.43
C VAL A 4 40.78 9.09 -46.40
N ARG A 5 40.11 9.18 -47.56
CA ARG A 5 38.69 9.60 -47.63
C ARG A 5 37.72 8.54 -47.10
N ILE A 6 38.04 7.26 -47.23
CA ILE A 6 37.17 6.16 -46.76
C ILE A 6 37.22 6.04 -45.23
N VAL A 7 38.40 6.26 -44.63
CA VAL A 7 38.57 6.23 -43.16
C VAL A 7 37.85 7.42 -42.49
N PHE A 8 37.88 8.60 -43.11
CA PHE A 8 37.19 9.78 -42.58
C PHE A 8 35.66 9.65 -42.65
N ILE A 9 35.12 9.04 -43.72
CA ILE A 9 33.68 8.80 -43.86
C ILE A 9 33.23 7.73 -42.86
N ALA A 10 33.96 6.63 -42.71
CA ALA A 10 33.63 5.58 -41.75
C ALA A 10 33.70 6.07 -40.29
N SER A 11 34.67 6.90 -39.94
CA SER A 11 34.77 7.48 -38.59
C SER A 11 33.64 8.48 -38.28
N MET A 12 33.11 9.17 -39.29
CA MET A 12 32.01 10.13 -39.11
C MET A 12 30.65 9.43 -39.02
N THR A 13 30.46 8.29 -39.68
CA THR A 13 29.23 7.47 -39.55
C THR A 13 29.13 6.78 -38.19
N VAL A 14 30.25 6.34 -37.61
CA VAL A 14 30.26 5.74 -36.26
C VAL A 14 29.89 6.78 -35.18
N LEU A 15 30.35 8.03 -35.32
CA LEU A 15 30.01 9.11 -34.38
C LEU A 15 28.53 9.54 -34.45
N LEU A 16 27.91 9.46 -35.62
CA LEU A 16 26.49 9.79 -35.80
C LEU A 16 25.55 8.70 -35.26
N LEU A 17 25.97 7.43 -35.26
CA LEU A 17 25.19 6.32 -34.69
C LEU A 17 25.29 6.23 -33.16
N SER A 18 26.35 6.76 -32.54
CA SER A 18 26.46 6.88 -31.08
C SER A 18 25.67 8.05 -30.47
N SER A 19 25.10 8.94 -31.30
CA SER A 19 24.37 10.13 -30.82
C SER A 19 22.85 9.96 -30.72
N CYS A 20 22.32 8.75 -30.94
CA CYS A 20 20.98 8.36 -30.49
C CYS A 20 21.03 7.76 -29.09
N ALA A 21 21.77 8.39 -28.17
CA ALA A 21 21.47 8.29 -26.76
C ALA A 21 20.22 9.15 -26.50
N THR A 22 19.04 8.62 -26.84
CA THR A 22 17.80 9.10 -26.27
C THR A 22 18.02 9.07 -24.76
N LEU A 23 18.20 10.25 -24.17
CA LEU A 23 17.95 10.52 -22.75
C LEU A 23 16.47 10.18 -22.53
N GLY A 24 16.16 8.89 -22.50
CA GLY A 24 14.89 8.38 -22.04
C GLY A 24 14.80 8.87 -20.61
N LYS A 25 13.97 9.88 -20.37
CA LYS A 25 13.55 10.24 -19.02
C LYS A 25 13.27 8.90 -18.34
N LYS A 26 14.03 8.54 -17.29
CA LYS A 26 13.75 7.36 -16.49
C LYS A 26 12.28 7.49 -16.10
N ALA A 27 11.42 6.71 -16.75
CA ALA A 27 10.01 6.74 -16.45
C ALA A 27 9.92 6.37 -14.98
N LYS A 28 9.34 7.25 -14.16
CA LYS A 28 9.15 6.93 -12.76
C LYS A 28 8.37 5.62 -12.69
N PRO A 29 8.80 4.66 -11.84
CA PRO A 29 8.14 3.37 -11.77
C PRO A 29 6.69 3.58 -11.31
N TYR A 30 5.75 3.00 -12.04
CA TYR A 30 4.35 2.93 -11.61
C TYR A 30 4.21 1.81 -10.58
N TYR A 31 3.67 2.14 -9.41
CA TYR A 31 3.32 1.16 -8.39
C TYR A 31 1.85 0.78 -8.53
N TYR A 32 1.52 -0.51 -8.41
CA TYR A 32 0.13 -0.99 -8.56
C TYR A 32 -0.85 -0.29 -7.62
N PHE A 33 -0.43 -0.01 -6.38
CA PHE A 33 -1.26 0.69 -5.41
C PHE A 33 -1.63 2.12 -5.81
N GLN A 34 -0.94 2.74 -6.78
CA GLN A 34 -1.32 4.06 -7.30
C GLN A 34 -2.70 4.06 -7.95
N GLY A 35 -3.08 2.95 -8.58
CA GLY A 35 -4.40 2.77 -9.18
C GLY A 35 -5.46 2.23 -8.23
N MET A 36 -5.09 1.99 -6.96
CA MET A 36 -5.96 1.30 -6.00
C MET A 36 -6.80 2.25 -5.14
N ALA A 37 -6.42 3.53 -5.04
CA ALA A 37 -7.10 4.49 -4.17
C ALA A 37 -8.30 5.17 -4.83
N LYS A 38 -9.35 4.41 -5.12
CA LYS A 38 -10.65 5.02 -5.46
C LYS A 38 -11.17 5.82 -4.24
N PRO A 39 -12.00 6.85 -4.43
CA PRO A 39 -12.65 7.55 -3.33
C PRO A 39 -13.31 6.56 -2.35
N ASN A 40 -13.28 6.89 -1.05
CA ASN A 40 -13.77 6.05 0.06
C ASN A 40 -13.07 4.69 0.19
N SER A 41 -11.98 4.43 -0.53
CA SER A 41 -11.19 3.20 -0.38
C SER A 41 -9.93 3.45 0.44
N ILE A 42 -9.57 2.47 1.26
CA ILE A 42 -8.34 2.46 2.04
C ILE A 42 -7.33 1.57 1.32
N VAL A 43 -6.20 2.17 0.96
CA VAL A 43 -5.08 1.47 0.33
C VAL A 43 -4.02 1.18 1.37
N VAL A 44 -3.67 -0.09 1.51
CA VAL A 44 -2.58 -0.53 2.38
C VAL A 44 -1.48 -1.12 1.52
N THR A 45 -0.22 -0.76 1.77
CA THR A 45 0.92 -1.44 1.16
C THR A 45 1.94 -1.85 2.20
N ILE A 46 2.48 -3.06 2.06
CA ILE A 46 3.39 -3.69 3.00
C ILE A 46 4.64 -4.12 2.25
N ASP A 47 5.81 -3.74 2.73
CA ASP A 47 7.09 -4.32 2.33
C ASP A 47 7.21 -5.72 2.93
N ALA A 48 7.13 -6.76 2.09
CA ALA A 48 7.15 -8.13 2.55
C ALA A 48 8.52 -8.56 3.13
N LYS A 49 9.60 -7.81 2.84
CA LYS A 49 10.93 -8.07 3.39
C LYS A 49 11.10 -7.47 4.77
N ALA A 50 10.47 -6.33 5.03
CA ALA A 50 10.43 -5.72 6.36
C ALA A 50 9.47 -6.51 7.26
N GLU A 51 8.23 -6.71 6.80
CA GLU A 51 7.14 -7.30 7.59
C GLU A 51 6.90 -8.77 7.24
N LYS A 52 7.94 -9.59 7.34
CA LYS A 52 7.89 -11.02 6.96
C LYS A 52 6.86 -11.81 7.76
N ALA A 53 6.74 -11.54 9.06
CA ALA A 53 5.82 -12.26 9.94
C ALA A 53 4.37 -11.98 9.55
N LEU A 54 4.04 -10.71 9.33
CA LEU A 54 2.73 -10.25 8.87
C LEU A 54 2.35 -10.87 7.51
N VAL A 55 3.28 -10.88 6.56
CA VAL A 55 3.02 -11.50 5.26
C VAL A 55 2.93 -13.03 5.39
N ALA A 56 3.74 -13.68 6.23
CA ALA A 56 3.63 -15.12 6.45
C ALA A 56 2.28 -15.51 7.06
N SER A 57 1.77 -14.75 8.04
CA SER A 57 0.46 -15.02 8.66
C SER A 57 -0.69 -14.82 7.66
N ALA A 58 -0.63 -13.78 6.82
CA ALA A 58 -1.63 -13.54 5.79
C ALA A 58 -1.69 -14.64 4.72
N PHE A 59 -0.59 -15.35 4.47
CA PHE A 59 -0.50 -16.45 3.50
C PHE A 59 -0.32 -17.81 4.19
N THR A 60 -0.97 -18.02 5.35
CA THR A 60 -0.84 -19.28 6.11
C THR A 60 -1.15 -20.49 5.23
N GLY A 61 -0.23 -21.46 5.16
CA GLY A 61 -0.33 -22.64 4.31
C GLY A 61 0.17 -22.43 2.87
N MET A 62 0.68 -21.24 2.54
CA MET A 62 1.28 -20.87 1.26
C MET A 62 2.67 -20.22 1.49
N ASP A 63 3.51 -20.83 2.34
CA ASP A 63 4.79 -20.26 2.78
C ASP A 63 5.76 -19.89 1.63
N GLU A 64 5.75 -20.67 0.54
CA GLU A 64 6.56 -20.33 -0.64
C GLU A 64 6.09 -19.04 -1.33
N PHE A 65 4.80 -18.71 -1.24
CA PHE A 65 4.28 -17.45 -1.73
C PHE A 65 4.75 -16.31 -0.84
N SER A 66 4.57 -16.39 0.47
CA SER A 66 5.01 -15.32 1.39
C SER A 66 6.52 -15.04 1.27
N ARG A 67 7.35 -16.07 1.10
CA ARG A 67 8.81 -15.93 0.91
C ARG A 67 9.23 -15.22 -0.38
N ARG A 68 8.43 -15.33 -1.43
CA ARG A 68 8.70 -14.75 -2.76
C ARG A 68 8.09 -13.36 -2.92
N ALA A 69 7.22 -12.95 -2.01
CA ALA A 69 6.65 -11.62 -1.98
C ALA A 69 7.74 -10.56 -1.75
N ASN A 70 7.69 -9.50 -2.55
CA ASN A 70 8.45 -8.28 -2.36
C ASN A 70 7.56 -7.19 -1.73
N ARG A 71 6.33 -7.05 -2.21
CA ARG A 71 5.37 -6.05 -1.72
C ARG A 71 3.95 -6.55 -1.87
N VAL A 72 3.16 -6.36 -0.81
CA VAL A 72 1.72 -6.60 -0.84
C VAL A 72 1.03 -5.24 -0.93
N SER A 73 0.01 -5.13 -1.75
CA SER A 73 -0.84 -3.95 -1.88
C SER A 73 -2.29 -4.39 -1.79
N LEU A 74 -3.11 -3.65 -1.04
CA LEU A 74 -4.51 -3.95 -0.77
C LEU A 74 -5.31 -2.69 -1.02
N SER A 75 -6.47 -2.83 -1.64
CA SER A 75 -7.53 -1.83 -1.66
C SER A 75 -8.70 -2.40 -0.89
N LEU A 76 -9.19 -1.64 0.07
CA LEU A 76 -10.26 -2.01 0.97
C LEU A 76 -11.38 -1.00 0.79
N THR A 77 -12.53 -1.45 0.33
CA THR A 77 -13.71 -0.62 0.13
C THR A 77 -14.75 -1.02 1.17
N PRO A 78 -14.99 -0.18 2.20
CA PRO A 78 -16.04 -0.40 3.18
C PRO A 78 -17.41 -0.41 2.52
N SER A 79 -18.30 -1.30 2.95
CA SER A 79 -19.69 -1.32 2.47
C SER A 79 -20.61 -0.38 3.27
N GLY A 80 -20.12 0.18 4.38
CA GLY A 80 -20.85 1.13 5.24
C GLY A 80 -19.91 2.17 5.86
N ASP A 81 -20.49 3.10 6.62
CA ASP A 81 -19.83 4.27 7.21
C ASP A 81 -19.60 4.16 8.72
N GLU A 82 -19.71 2.95 9.29
CA GLU A 82 -19.49 2.71 10.71
C GLU A 82 -18.00 2.82 11.07
N PHE A 83 -17.70 3.53 12.16
CA PHE A 83 -16.35 3.69 12.69
C PHE A 83 -16.22 3.05 14.09
N PRO A 84 -15.19 2.22 14.34
CA PRO A 84 -14.17 1.77 13.38
C PRO A 84 -14.75 0.76 12.38
N ILE A 85 -14.06 0.59 11.25
CA ILE A 85 -14.42 -0.40 10.23
C ILE A 85 -14.52 -1.80 10.85
N GLN A 86 -15.62 -2.50 10.56
CA GLN A 86 -15.78 -3.91 10.90
C GLN A 86 -15.36 -4.82 9.73
N GLY A 87 -14.61 -5.89 10.02
CA GLY A 87 -13.96 -6.73 9.02
C GLY A 87 -14.90 -7.48 8.04
N ASN A 88 -16.16 -7.69 8.42
CA ASN A 88 -17.08 -8.58 7.69
C ASN A 88 -17.73 -7.95 6.44
N ASP A 89 -17.67 -6.63 6.29
CA ASP A 89 -18.36 -5.88 5.23
C ASP A 89 -17.38 -5.10 4.33
N LEU A 90 -16.25 -5.72 3.99
CA LEU A 90 -15.20 -5.10 3.17
C LEU A 90 -15.03 -5.84 1.84
N GLN A 91 -15.16 -5.10 0.74
CA GLN A 91 -14.65 -5.56 -0.53
C GLN A 91 -13.14 -5.28 -0.57
N ALA A 92 -12.37 -6.33 -0.75
CA ALA A 92 -10.93 -6.29 -0.79
C ALA A 92 -10.44 -6.83 -2.13
N TYR A 93 -9.54 -6.11 -2.77
CA TYR A 93 -8.68 -6.69 -3.79
C TYR A 93 -7.23 -6.29 -3.55
N GLY A 94 -6.33 -7.19 -3.89
CA GLY A 94 -4.93 -7.07 -3.55
C GLY A 94 -4.00 -7.56 -4.64
N VAL A 95 -2.82 -6.94 -4.69
CA VAL A 95 -1.74 -7.29 -5.59
C VAL A 95 -0.52 -7.68 -4.76
N VAL A 96 -0.02 -8.89 -4.97
CA VAL A 96 1.27 -9.34 -4.44
C VAL A 96 2.29 -9.27 -5.56
N GLN A 97 3.26 -8.38 -5.41
CA GLN A 97 4.44 -8.32 -6.26
C GLN A 97 5.52 -9.22 -5.69
N GLY A 98 6.16 -10.05 -6.51
CA GLY A 98 7.15 -11.02 -6.06
C GLY A 98 7.90 -11.69 -7.20
N ASP A 99 8.66 -12.73 -6.90
CA ASP A 99 9.26 -13.61 -7.93
C ASP A 99 8.29 -14.77 -8.24
N TYR A 100 7.38 -14.50 -9.18
CA TYR A 100 6.24 -15.38 -9.47
C TYR A 100 6.15 -15.69 -10.97
N PRO A 101 6.79 -16.76 -11.45
CA PRO A 101 6.55 -17.24 -12.80
C PRO A 101 5.09 -17.64 -12.97
N ARG A 102 4.36 -16.98 -13.89
CA ARG A 102 2.91 -17.16 -14.06
C ARG A 102 2.53 -18.62 -14.25
N PHE A 103 3.29 -19.36 -15.07
CA PHE A 103 3.04 -20.77 -15.34
C PHE A 103 3.11 -21.60 -14.04
N LEU A 104 4.14 -21.37 -13.22
CA LEU A 104 4.39 -22.17 -12.03
C LEU A 104 3.29 -21.96 -10.99
N ILE A 105 2.91 -20.71 -10.78
CA ILE A 105 1.86 -20.35 -9.82
C ILE A 105 0.50 -20.89 -10.27
N ASN A 106 0.12 -20.71 -11.53
CA ASN A 106 -1.16 -21.21 -12.03
C ASN A 106 -1.22 -22.74 -12.07
N THR A 107 -0.11 -23.41 -12.41
CA THR A 107 -0.02 -24.87 -12.31
C THR A 107 -0.17 -25.33 -10.85
N GLY A 108 0.48 -24.66 -9.90
CA GLY A 108 0.33 -24.96 -8.47
C GLY A 108 -1.12 -24.82 -7.99
N MET A 109 -1.80 -23.74 -8.37
CA MET A 109 -3.22 -23.53 -8.04
C MET A 109 -4.15 -24.56 -8.68
N MET A 110 -3.86 -25.02 -9.90
CA MET A 110 -4.63 -26.07 -10.59
C MET A 110 -4.63 -27.40 -9.83
N TYR A 111 -3.53 -27.75 -9.16
CA TYR A 111 -3.43 -28.96 -8.35
C TYR A 111 -3.92 -28.78 -6.91
N SER A 112 -4.32 -27.56 -6.50
CA SER A 112 -4.87 -27.33 -5.18
C SER A 112 -6.28 -27.91 -5.04
N SER A 113 -6.49 -28.75 -4.03
CA SER A 113 -7.81 -29.31 -3.74
C SER A 113 -8.81 -28.27 -3.24
N SER A 114 -8.35 -27.14 -2.70
CA SER A 114 -9.19 -26.07 -2.14
C SER A 114 -9.70 -25.08 -3.19
N LEU A 115 -9.19 -25.13 -4.42
CA LEU A 115 -9.51 -24.17 -5.48
C LEU A 115 -10.31 -24.82 -6.62
N SER A 116 -11.13 -24.03 -7.28
CA SER A 116 -11.80 -24.37 -8.54
C SER A 116 -11.42 -23.34 -9.61
N MET A 117 -11.11 -23.81 -10.81
CA MET A 117 -10.80 -22.93 -11.94
C MET A 117 -12.11 -22.38 -12.51
N GLN A 118 -12.11 -21.08 -12.78
CA GLN A 118 -13.18 -20.34 -13.44
C GLN A 118 -12.62 -19.72 -14.71
N GLU A 119 -13.47 -19.55 -15.72
CA GLU A 119 -13.12 -18.91 -16.98
C GLU A 119 -14.31 -18.08 -17.48
N ASN A 120 -14.04 -16.87 -17.97
CA ASN A 120 -15.07 -16.05 -18.61
C ASN A 120 -15.08 -16.26 -20.13
N THR A 121 -16.08 -15.68 -20.80
CA THR A 121 -16.23 -15.75 -22.27
C THR A 121 -15.08 -15.11 -23.06
N ASP A 122 -14.28 -14.26 -22.42
CA ASP A 122 -13.15 -13.54 -23.02
C ASP A 122 -11.82 -14.29 -22.85
N GLY A 123 -11.83 -15.49 -22.26
CA GLY A 123 -10.64 -16.33 -22.03
C GLY A 123 -9.80 -15.91 -20.80
N LEU A 124 -10.33 -15.06 -19.93
CA LEU A 124 -9.75 -14.78 -18.62
C LEU A 124 -10.04 -15.95 -17.68
N SER A 125 -8.98 -16.57 -17.16
CA SER A 125 -9.08 -17.65 -16.18
C SER A 125 -8.52 -17.25 -14.82
N TRP A 126 -9.20 -17.69 -13.77
CA TRP A 126 -8.80 -17.49 -12.38
C TRP A 126 -9.20 -18.69 -11.51
N PHE A 127 -8.75 -18.69 -10.27
CA PHE A 127 -9.09 -19.73 -9.30
C PHE A 127 -9.93 -19.13 -8.18
N THR A 128 -10.97 -19.83 -7.75
CA THR A 128 -11.83 -19.42 -6.63
C THR A 128 -11.82 -20.50 -5.56
N GLN A 129 -11.75 -20.10 -4.28
CA GLN A 129 -11.86 -21.02 -3.16
C GLN A 129 -13.22 -21.74 -3.15
N LYS A 130 -13.21 -23.06 -2.92
CA LYS A 130 -14.44 -23.86 -2.88
C LYS A 130 -15.32 -23.56 -1.66
N ASN A 131 -14.68 -23.22 -0.54
CA ASN A 131 -15.33 -22.95 0.75
C ASN A 131 -15.14 -21.50 1.22
N GLY A 132 -14.98 -20.57 0.28
CA GLY A 132 -14.72 -19.15 0.57
C GLY A 132 -15.11 -18.26 -0.61
N ASN A 133 -14.91 -16.96 -0.47
CA ASN A 133 -15.20 -15.95 -1.51
C ASN A 133 -13.94 -15.45 -2.21
N LEU A 134 -12.75 -15.92 -1.84
CA LEU A 134 -11.50 -15.48 -2.43
C LEU A 134 -11.33 -16.03 -3.85
N SER A 135 -11.07 -15.12 -4.78
CA SER A 135 -10.63 -15.41 -6.14
C SER A 135 -9.21 -14.89 -6.35
N LEU A 136 -8.35 -15.68 -6.97
CA LEU A 136 -6.94 -15.36 -7.19
C LEU A 136 -6.39 -15.96 -8.47
N SER A 137 -5.37 -15.32 -9.04
CA SER A 137 -4.58 -15.87 -10.15
C SER A 137 -3.27 -15.08 -10.34
N ALA A 138 -2.26 -15.71 -10.94
CA ALA A 138 -1.10 -14.99 -11.42
C ALA A 138 -1.48 -14.22 -12.70
N ALA A 139 -1.87 -12.96 -12.53
CA ALA A 139 -2.30 -12.08 -13.60
C ALA A 139 -1.20 -11.85 -14.63
N LYS A 140 0.05 -11.69 -14.16
CA LYS A 140 1.27 -11.54 -14.98
C LYS A 140 2.41 -12.25 -14.28
N ASN A 141 3.57 -12.36 -14.95
CA ASN A 141 4.78 -12.68 -14.22
C ASN A 141 4.97 -11.66 -13.09
N ASP A 142 5.41 -12.14 -11.94
CA ASP A 142 5.73 -11.36 -10.75
C ASP A 142 4.54 -10.71 -10.05
N VAL A 143 3.31 -11.01 -10.48
CA VAL A 143 2.09 -10.37 -10.00
C VAL A 143 0.99 -11.40 -9.76
N LEU A 144 0.67 -11.60 -8.48
CA LEU A 144 -0.53 -12.32 -8.05
C LEU A 144 -1.62 -11.32 -7.72
N LEU A 145 -2.78 -11.47 -8.34
CA LEU A 145 -3.98 -10.70 -8.04
C LEU A 145 -4.92 -11.58 -7.23
N PHE A 146 -5.51 -11.02 -6.19
CA PHE A 146 -6.56 -11.67 -5.42
C PHE A 146 -7.67 -10.67 -5.07
N THR A 147 -8.88 -11.18 -4.84
CA THR A 147 -10.05 -10.38 -4.47
C THR A 147 -11.10 -11.24 -3.79
N ASN A 148 -11.92 -10.66 -2.92
CA ASN A 148 -13.14 -11.29 -2.40
C ASN A 148 -14.41 -10.81 -3.14
N GLY A 149 -14.26 -9.96 -4.17
CA GLY A 149 -15.30 -9.48 -5.07
C GLY A 149 -15.15 -10.00 -6.50
N SER A 150 -15.46 -9.16 -7.49
CA SER A 150 -15.34 -9.49 -8.91
C SER A 150 -13.87 -9.55 -9.35
N TYR A 151 -13.39 -10.75 -9.73
CA TYR A 151 -12.03 -10.92 -10.26
C TYR A 151 -11.82 -10.19 -11.59
N ALA A 152 -12.82 -10.18 -12.47
CA ALA A 152 -12.73 -9.50 -13.76
C ALA A 152 -12.50 -7.99 -13.60
N ASP A 153 -13.25 -7.35 -12.69
CA ASP A 153 -13.15 -5.90 -12.44
C ASP A 153 -11.79 -5.56 -11.80
N ALA A 154 -11.31 -6.40 -10.89
CA ALA A 154 -9.99 -6.25 -10.29
C ALA A 154 -8.85 -6.44 -11.31
N TYR A 155 -9.02 -7.37 -12.27
CA TYR A 155 -8.04 -7.60 -13.33
C TYR A 155 -7.99 -6.44 -14.34
N GLU A 156 -9.15 -5.86 -14.67
CA GLU A 156 -9.22 -4.70 -15.54
C GLU A 156 -8.58 -3.47 -14.88
N SER A 157 -8.86 -3.22 -13.60
CA SER A 157 -8.36 -2.03 -12.88
C SER A 157 -6.82 -1.97 -12.87
N ILE A 158 -6.14 -3.10 -12.64
CA ILE A 158 -4.67 -3.16 -12.67
C ILE A 158 -4.09 -3.06 -14.09
N GLY A 159 -4.92 -3.26 -15.12
CA GLY A 159 -4.54 -3.14 -16.52
C GLY A 159 -4.51 -1.70 -17.02
N GLN A 160 -5.43 -0.86 -16.54
CA GLN A 160 -5.65 0.52 -17.02
C GLN A 160 -4.56 1.53 -16.59
N LYS A 161 -3.74 1.20 -15.59
CA LYS A 161 -2.68 2.07 -15.04
C LYS A 161 -3.13 3.50 -14.69
N ILE A 162 -4.37 3.63 -14.21
CA ILE A 162 -4.86 4.90 -13.64
C ILE A 162 -4.04 5.22 -12.38
N ALA A 163 -3.77 6.50 -12.12
CA ALA A 163 -3.06 6.95 -10.93
C ALA A 163 -3.97 7.89 -10.12
N PHE A 164 -4.54 7.35 -9.03
CA PHE A 164 -5.24 8.13 -8.01
C PHE A 164 -4.27 8.71 -6.98
N ILE A 165 -3.16 8.00 -6.73
CA ILE A 165 -2.07 8.47 -5.86
C ILE A 165 -0.97 9.08 -6.72
N ASP A 166 -0.59 10.32 -6.40
CA ASP A 166 0.50 11.01 -7.08
C ASP A 166 1.86 10.33 -6.86
N ASP A 167 2.81 10.60 -7.75
CA ASP A 167 4.13 9.96 -7.73
C ASP A 167 4.91 10.17 -6.42
N GLU A 168 4.77 11.34 -5.78
CA GLU A 168 5.52 11.67 -4.57
C GLU A 168 4.96 10.87 -3.38
N THR A 169 3.64 10.88 -3.21
CA THR A 169 2.96 10.07 -2.21
C THR A 169 3.27 8.59 -2.44
N ALA A 170 3.21 8.13 -3.68
CA ALA A 170 3.49 6.74 -4.01
C ALA A 170 4.93 6.33 -3.70
N PHE A 171 5.90 7.20 -3.99
CA PHE A 171 7.30 6.97 -3.63
C PHE A 171 7.49 6.86 -2.12
N ARG A 172 6.82 7.73 -1.33
CA ARG A 172 6.84 7.67 0.14
C ARG A 172 6.24 6.37 0.66
N MET A 173 5.10 5.95 0.13
CA MET A 173 4.45 4.68 0.48
C MET A 173 5.32 3.46 0.16
N ALA A 174 6.04 3.50 -0.97
CA ALA A 174 6.95 2.43 -1.38
C ALA A 174 8.24 2.36 -0.54
N SER A 175 8.59 3.43 0.19
CA SER A 175 9.84 3.50 0.96
C SER A 175 9.74 3.07 2.42
N VAL A 176 8.53 2.72 2.89
CA VAL A 176 8.27 2.34 4.28
C VAL A 176 7.82 0.89 4.41
N ALA A 177 7.83 0.37 5.64
CA ALA A 177 7.48 -1.01 5.96
C ALA A 177 5.97 -1.25 5.75
N ILE A 178 5.14 -0.33 6.27
CA ILE A 178 3.69 -0.33 6.03
C ILE A 178 3.26 1.10 5.69
N ALA A 179 2.45 1.27 4.66
CA ALA A 179 1.77 2.54 4.39
C ALA A 179 0.27 2.33 4.26
N VAL A 180 -0.50 3.26 4.81
CA VAL A 180 -1.96 3.31 4.71
C VAL A 180 -2.35 4.66 4.12
N TYR A 181 -3.20 4.65 3.11
CA TYR A 181 -3.68 5.83 2.42
C TYR A 181 -5.20 5.77 2.26
N ALA A 182 -5.90 6.88 2.46
CA ALA A 182 -7.27 7.02 2.02
C ALA A 182 -7.53 8.44 1.51
N ASP A 183 -8.35 8.52 0.47
CA ASP A 183 -8.86 9.75 -0.14
C ASP A 183 -10.34 9.88 0.23
N GLU A 184 -10.70 11.01 0.84
CA GLU A 184 -12.05 11.33 1.34
C GLU A 184 -12.68 10.19 2.15
N PRO A 185 -12.03 9.65 3.21
CA PRO A 185 -12.56 8.51 3.94
C PRO A 185 -13.85 8.85 4.72
N GLU A 186 -14.90 8.04 4.55
CA GLU A 186 -16.09 8.08 5.41
C GLU A 186 -15.91 7.28 6.71
N THR A 187 -15.03 6.28 6.69
CA THR A 187 -14.64 5.47 7.84
C THR A 187 -13.16 5.06 7.72
N PHE A 188 -12.56 4.60 8.82
CA PHE A 188 -11.14 4.25 8.89
C PHE A 188 -10.83 3.25 10.00
N PHE A 189 -9.60 2.76 10.03
CA PHE A 189 -9.10 1.93 11.14
C PHE A 189 -8.92 2.75 12.42
N ASP A 190 -9.24 2.16 13.57
CA ASP A 190 -8.75 2.69 14.84
C ASP A 190 -7.30 2.23 15.07
N LEU A 191 -6.38 3.18 14.99
CA LEU A 191 -4.95 2.95 15.21
C LEU A 191 -4.49 3.42 16.60
N GLY A 192 -5.43 3.67 17.51
CA GLY A 192 -5.14 4.23 18.82
C GLY A 192 -4.60 5.67 18.76
N LEU A 193 -4.83 6.36 17.64
CA LEU A 193 -4.47 7.77 17.46
C LEU A 193 -5.47 8.72 18.12
N GLY A 194 -6.58 8.20 18.66
CA GLY A 194 -7.67 9.00 19.21
C GLY A 194 -8.52 9.67 18.14
N LEU A 195 -8.57 9.09 16.94
CA LEU A 195 -9.51 9.50 15.90
C LEU A 195 -10.93 9.09 16.30
N ASN A 196 -11.90 9.93 15.97
CA ASN A 196 -13.32 9.61 16.13
C ASN A 196 -14.04 9.76 14.79
N ASP A 197 -15.25 9.22 14.70
CA ASP A 197 -16.09 9.23 13.48
C ASP A 197 -16.19 10.64 12.86
N ALA A 198 -16.50 11.63 13.70
CA ALA A 198 -16.63 13.02 13.24
C ALA A 198 -15.34 13.60 12.66
N ALA A 199 -14.17 13.22 13.18
CA ALA A 199 -12.89 13.65 12.64
C ALA A 199 -12.61 12.97 11.29
N VAL A 200 -12.85 11.66 11.19
CA VAL A 200 -12.64 10.88 9.95
C VAL A 200 -13.47 11.43 8.81
N LYS A 201 -14.78 11.66 9.03
CA LYS A 201 -15.71 12.22 8.04
C LYS A 201 -15.39 13.65 7.59
N GLN A 202 -14.44 14.33 8.24
CA GLN A 202 -13.97 15.67 7.88
C GLN A 202 -12.54 15.67 7.32
N MET A 203 -11.98 14.48 7.06
CA MET A 203 -10.69 14.31 6.39
C MET A 203 -10.89 14.32 4.89
N LYS A 204 -10.08 15.10 4.19
CA LYS A 204 -9.93 14.99 2.73
C LYS A 204 -8.95 13.89 2.36
N LYS A 205 -7.94 13.68 3.20
CA LYS A 205 -6.85 12.74 2.92
C LYS A 205 -6.16 12.32 4.21
N ILE A 206 -5.81 11.05 4.28
CA ILE A 206 -4.96 10.50 5.33
C ILE A 206 -3.88 9.63 4.69
N LEU A 207 -2.63 9.90 5.05
CA LEU A 207 -1.46 9.09 4.72
C LEU A 207 -0.72 8.77 6.00
N LEU A 208 -0.56 7.48 6.27
CA LEU A 208 0.19 6.94 7.40
C LEU A 208 1.36 6.14 6.86
N LEU A 209 2.56 6.46 7.34
CA LEU A 209 3.80 5.84 6.94
C LEU A 209 4.46 5.25 8.18
N ILE A 210 4.52 3.92 8.22
CA ILE A 210 5.05 3.18 9.36
C ILE A 210 6.41 2.64 8.95
N ASN A 211 7.43 3.16 9.63
CA ASN A 211 8.81 2.73 9.47
C ASN A 211 9.14 1.70 10.54
N GLN A 212 9.91 0.68 10.15
CA GLN A 212 10.45 -0.32 11.06
C GLN A 212 11.94 -0.07 11.28
N ASN A 213 12.35 0.08 12.54
CA ASN A 213 13.74 0.26 12.95
C ASN A 213 14.09 -0.81 13.99
N GLY A 214 14.53 -1.98 13.54
CA GLY A 214 14.64 -3.15 14.40
C GLY A 214 13.26 -3.63 14.81
N ASP A 215 13.04 -3.80 16.12
CA ASP A 215 11.74 -4.23 16.67
C ASP A 215 10.78 -3.06 16.96
N MET A 216 11.19 -1.81 16.69
CA MET A 216 10.36 -0.64 16.95
C MET A 216 9.73 -0.10 15.66
N HIS A 217 8.43 0.17 15.75
CA HIS A 217 7.68 0.85 14.69
C HIS A 217 7.44 2.32 15.04
N THR A 218 7.66 3.19 14.05
CA THR A 218 7.39 4.63 14.16
C THR A 218 6.48 5.09 13.04
N LEU A 219 5.49 5.91 13.38
CA LEU A 219 4.51 6.48 12.48
C LEU A 219 4.87 7.93 12.13
N ASP A 220 4.92 8.20 10.82
CA ASP A 220 4.73 9.52 10.25
C ASP A 220 3.31 9.59 9.67
N ALA A 221 2.52 10.61 10.04
CA ALA A 221 1.16 10.80 9.54
C ALA A 221 1.01 12.16 8.87
N TYR A 222 0.29 12.19 7.75
CA TYR A 222 -0.09 13.38 7.01
C TYR A 222 -1.60 13.36 6.83
N ILE A 223 -2.30 14.24 7.53
CA ILE A 223 -3.77 14.26 7.57
C ILE A 223 -4.23 15.64 7.10
N THR A 224 -4.89 15.69 5.95
CA THR A 224 -5.51 16.90 5.41
C THR A 224 -6.97 16.95 5.83
N MET A 225 -7.34 18.00 6.55
CA MET A 225 -8.72 18.23 7.00
C MET A 225 -9.47 19.16 6.03
N ASP A 226 -10.77 19.32 6.24
CA ASP A 226 -11.56 20.26 5.45
C ASP A 226 -11.13 21.72 5.61
N ASN A 227 -10.66 22.08 6.81
CA ASN A 227 -10.20 23.43 7.11
C ASN A 227 -9.12 23.47 8.22
N PRO A 228 -8.39 24.58 8.34
CA PRO A 228 -7.32 24.74 9.34
C PRO A 228 -7.76 24.58 10.80
N LYS A 229 -8.98 24.97 11.14
CA LYS A 229 -9.50 24.88 12.52
C LYS A 229 -9.68 23.41 12.93
N LEU A 230 -10.11 22.57 12.00
CA LEU A 230 -10.24 21.13 12.22
C LEU A 230 -8.88 20.45 12.34
N ALA A 231 -7.91 20.82 11.49
CA ALA A 231 -6.53 20.33 11.60
C ALA A 231 -5.91 20.68 12.97
N GLN A 232 -6.17 21.89 13.46
CA GLN A 232 -5.71 22.31 14.78
C GLN A 232 -6.39 21.55 15.92
N THR A 233 -7.70 21.30 15.80
CA THR A 233 -8.46 20.52 16.79
C THR A 233 -7.95 19.08 16.84
N LEU A 234 -7.77 18.45 15.68
CA LEU A 234 -7.22 17.10 15.57
C LEU A 234 -5.81 17.03 16.17
N SER A 235 -4.94 17.99 15.85
CA SER A 235 -3.58 18.05 16.42
C SER A 235 -3.59 18.08 17.95
N GLN A 236 -4.48 18.87 18.55
CA GLN A 236 -4.63 18.94 20.01
C GLN A 236 -5.13 17.62 20.60
N MET A 237 -6.10 16.98 19.96
CA MET A 237 -6.64 15.68 20.39
C MET A 237 -5.55 14.61 20.38
N VAL A 238 -4.88 14.41 19.23
CA VAL A 238 -3.86 13.37 19.08
C VAL A 238 -2.68 13.63 20.02
N ARG A 239 -2.23 14.89 20.14
CA ARG A 239 -1.14 15.26 21.05
C ARG A 239 -1.50 14.98 22.51
N THR A 240 -2.73 15.26 22.92
CA THR A 240 -3.20 15.03 24.30
C THR A 240 -3.27 13.53 24.60
N GLY A 241 -3.82 12.73 23.67
CA GLY A 241 -3.85 11.28 23.78
C GLY A 241 -2.45 10.67 23.90
N TYR A 242 -1.53 11.11 23.03
CA TYR A 242 -0.13 10.66 23.06
C TYR A 242 0.58 11.02 24.37
N LEU A 243 0.39 12.24 24.87
CA LEU A 243 0.95 12.67 26.16
C LEU A 243 0.39 11.87 27.35
N ALA A 244 -0.91 11.59 27.35
CA ALA A 244 -1.55 10.77 28.38
C ALA A 244 -0.96 9.36 28.38
N ARG A 245 -0.73 8.78 27.18
CA ARG A 245 -0.09 7.49 26.99
C ARG A 245 1.33 7.45 27.56
N LEU A 246 2.19 8.39 27.15
CA LEU A 246 3.57 8.47 27.64
C LEU A 246 3.65 8.56 29.17
N LYS A 247 2.74 9.32 29.80
CA LYS A 247 2.64 9.39 31.27
C LYS A 247 2.22 8.06 31.90
N LYS A 248 1.21 7.39 31.33
CA LYS A 248 0.71 6.08 31.81
C LYS A 248 1.81 5.02 31.75
N GLU A 249 2.57 4.98 30.65
CA GLU A 249 3.65 4.01 30.41
C GLU A 249 4.99 4.41 31.05
N LYS A 250 5.05 5.58 31.71
CA LYS A 250 6.27 6.14 32.31
C LYS A 250 7.44 6.30 31.32
N VAL A 251 7.12 6.52 30.05
CA VAL A 251 8.13 6.78 29.01
C VAL A 251 8.62 8.23 29.17
N PRO A 252 9.94 8.47 29.35
CA PRO A 252 10.48 9.81 29.44
C PRO A 252 10.26 10.61 28.16
N TYR A 253 9.87 11.87 28.26
CA TYR A 253 9.69 12.75 27.11
C TYR A 253 10.14 14.18 27.38
N LYS A 254 10.60 14.87 26.33
CA LYS A 254 10.91 16.31 26.36
C LYS A 254 9.83 17.07 25.60
N ILE A 255 9.29 18.11 26.22
CA ILE A 255 8.24 18.95 25.62
C ILE A 255 8.70 19.56 24.29
N ALA A 256 9.98 19.96 24.20
CA ALA A 256 10.56 20.53 22.98
C ALA A 256 10.54 19.56 21.79
N ASP A 257 10.75 18.26 22.03
CA ASP A 257 10.74 17.24 20.98
C ASP A 257 9.30 16.97 20.51
N LEU A 258 8.35 16.95 21.44
CA LEU A 258 6.92 16.84 21.12
C LEU A 258 6.41 18.02 20.29
N MET A 259 6.91 19.23 20.51
CA MET A 259 6.53 20.40 19.69
C MET A 259 6.99 20.27 18.23
N LYS A 260 8.06 19.52 17.97
CA LYS A 260 8.56 19.26 16.60
C LYS A 260 7.87 18.07 15.93
N MET A 261 7.22 17.23 16.72
CA MET A 261 6.50 16.03 16.25
C MET A 261 5.17 16.40 15.60
N PHE A 262 4.42 17.36 16.15
CA PHE A 262 3.11 17.77 15.63
C PHE A 262 3.20 19.13 14.94
N LEU A 263 3.19 19.13 13.62
CA LEU A 263 3.31 20.32 12.78
C LEU A 263 1.98 20.58 12.08
N ILE A 264 1.55 21.84 12.03
CA ILE A 264 0.34 22.26 11.31
C ILE A 264 0.73 23.28 10.25
N GLU A 265 0.34 23.02 9.01
CA GLU A 265 0.50 23.91 7.87
C GLU A 265 -0.85 24.06 7.17
N GLY A 266 -1.57 25.15 7.46
CA GLY A 266 -2.94 25.33 6.94
C GLY A 266 -3.89 24.26 7.45
N ASP A 267 -4.46 23.47 6.54
CA ASP A 267 -5.37 22.35 6.80
C ASP A 267 -4.65 20.99 6.91
N LEU A 268 -3.32 20.97 6.79
CA LEU A 268 -2.50 19.77 6.94
C LEU A 268 -1.94 19.64 8.37
N LEU A 269 -2.24 18.52 9.01
CA LEU A 269 -1.55 18.03 10.20
C LEU A 269 -0.47 17.03 9.79
N THR A 270 0.77 17.31 10.16
CA THR A 270 1.89 16.37 10.05
C THR A 270 2.30 15.89 11.44
N ILE A 271 2.39 14.58 11.62
CA ILE A 271 2.92 13.91 12.81
C ILE A 271 4.21 13.20 12.39
N LYS A 272 5.32 13.37 13.12
CA LYS A 272 6.61 12.76 12.77
C LYS A 272 7.18 11.89 13.88
N GLY A 273 7.52 10.65 13.56
CA GLY A 273 8.27 9.74 14.43
C GLY A 273 7.51 9.36 15.70
N MET A 274 6.18 9.27 15.64
CA MET A 274 5.39 8.81 16.78
C MET A 274 5.65 7.32 16.99
N SER A 275 6.15 6.91 18.15
CA SER A 275 6.32 5.48 18.46
C SER A 275 4.96 4.78 18.52
N LEU A 276 4.83 3.64 17.85
CA LEU A 276 3.70 2.74 17.97
C LEU A 276 3.99 1.68 19.04
N THR A 277 2.98 1.34 19.82
CA THR A 277 3.05 0.21 20.78
C THR A 277 2.80 -1.11 20.08
N GLU A 278 3.19 -2.22 20.72
CA GLU A 278 2.85 -3.57 20.26
C GLU A 278 1.33 -3.76 20.13
N GLU A 279 0.53 -3.17 21.03
CA GLU A 279 -0.93 -3.21 20.97
C GLU A 279 -1.46 -2.51 19.72
N GLN A 280 -0.95 -1.32 19.41
CA GLN A 280 -1.34 -0.58 18.20
C GLN A 280 -0.92 -1.30 16.92
N MET A 281 0.28 -1.89 16.91
CA MET A 281 0.73 -2.71 15.79
C MET A 281 -0.15 -3.96 15.64
N GLY A 282 -0.45 -4.66 16.73
CA GLY A 282 -1.34 -5.82 16.71
C GLY A 282 -2.74 -5.50 16.20
N MET A 283 -3.32 -4.35 16.59
CA MET A 283 -4.61 -3.88 16.06
C MET A 283 -4.54 -3.59 14.56
N LEU A 284 -3.48 -2.91 14.10
CA LEU A 284 -3.27 -2.66 12.68
C LEU A 284 -3.14 -3.96 11.89
N GLU A 285 -2.31 -4.89 12.38
CA GLU A 285 -2.09 -6.18 11.76
C GLU A 285 -3.39 -6.98 11.67
N GLN A 286 -4.17 -7.07 12.76
CA GLN A 286 -5.47 -7.75 12.76
C GLN A 286 -6.44 -7.13 11.74
N ASN A 287 -6.48 -5.80 11.66
CA ASN A 287 -7.31 -5.08 10.69
C ASN A 287 -6.85 -5.32 9.24
N ILE A 288 -5.58 -5.68 9.01
CA ILE A 288 -5.08 -6.00 7.67
C ILE A 288 -5.21 -7.49 7.35
N THR A 289 -4.81 -8.38 8.26
CA THR A 289 -4.82 -9.85 8.05
C THR A 289 -6.20 -10.43 8.11
N GLY A 290 -7.13 -9.88 8.91
CA GLY A 290 -8.54 -10.27 8.88
C GLY A 290 -9.19 -10.07 7.50
N LEU A 291 -8.51 -9.37 6.59
CA LEU A 291 -8.93 -9.06 5.23
C LEU A 291 -8.15 -9.88 4.18
N VAL A 292 -7.12 -10.62 4.61
CA VAL A 292 -6.28 -11.47 3.76
C VAL A 292 -6.32 -12.90 4.30
N MET A 293 -7.25 -13.68 3.74
CA MET A 293 -7.44 -15.14 3.85
C MET A 293 -7.95 -15.71 5.17
#